data_AF-A0AAJ5QPZ3-F1
#
_entry.id   AF-A0AAJ5QPZ3-F1
#
_cell.length_a   1.000
_cell.length_b   1.000
_cell.length_c   1.000
_cell.angle_alpha   90.00
_cell.angle_beta   90.00
_cell.angle_gamma   90.00
#
_symmetry.space_group_name_H-M   'P 1'
#
loop_
_entity.id
_entity.type
_entity.pdbx_description
1 polymer ?
#
loop_
_entity_poly.entity_id
_entity_poly.type
_entity_poly.pdbx_seq_one_letter_code
_entity_poly.pdbx_strand_id
1 'polypeptide(L)'
;MSETFMINGKKVPLKSLQYNSKANQLEVMRNWFYEHYEDPANACPYNSREGGYAYIYGGPYDADEELQGCFGGFVKEDYIQELIGELEAHCFEWSGNSNNIDWYDDDLYDAVTSSEAPFAKFVRNIEGIKSLANGEFKGERKDHLLSLLYTNIITALETLYVELFISAIDQDESYIAEFIEKGKSEFKVSKEIAALPFKGESIEKVRDELLKAVKEHLISASWHNAERVLKRFKATFNIDVHKDWPIDAIEIATLKRNHLVHRGGKDKDGNPVVITEQDLDELLRHSMLIGEKLYRSLEIAVLTKSTGRETEF
;
A
#
# COMPACT_ATOMS: atom_id res chain seq x y z
N MET A 1 3.10 25.38 -11.54
CA MET A 1 4.51 25.12 -11.16
C MET A 1 5.27 24.76 -12.43
N SER A 2 6.53 25.16 -12.62
CA SER A 2 7.26 24.81 -13.85
C SER A 2 7.85 23.40 -13.71
N GLU A 3 7.31 22.45 -14.46
CA GLU A 3 7.85 21.08 -14.54
C GLU A 3 9.33 21.09 -14.95
N THR A 4 10.12 20.17 -14.38
CA THR A 4 11.56 20.04 -14.65
C THR A 4 11.90 18.59 -14.92
N PHE A 5 12.67 18.34 -15.98
CA PHE A 5 13.05 17.02 -16.45
C PHE A 5 14.55 16.79 -16.33
N MET A 6 14.98 15.52 -16.32
CA MET A 6 16.39 15.16 -16.20
C MET A 6 16.97 14.79 -17.58
N ILE A 7 18.01 15.50 -18.01
CA ILE A 7 18.74 15.21 -19.26
C ILE A 7 20.23 15.10 -18.93
N ASN A 8 20.84 13.94 -19.17
CA ASN A 8 22.26 13.70 -18.88
C ASN A 8 22.68 14.11 -17.47
N GLY A 9 21.83 13.84 -16.47
CA GLY A 9 22.07 14.19 -15.06
C GLY A 9 21.84 15.66 -14.70
N LYS A 10 21.34 16.50 -15.60
CA LYS A 10 21.02 17.91 -15.34
C LYS A 10 19.51 18.15 -15.34
N LYS A 11 19.03 18.97 -14.40
CA LYS A 11 17.64 19.46 -14.39
C LYS A 11 17.45 20.49 -15.49
N VAL A 12 16.48 20.24 -16.35
CA VAL A 12 16.08 21.11 -17.46
C VAL A 12 14.60 21.46 -17.26
N PRO A 13 14.27 22.75 -17.04
CA PRO A 13 12.88 23.18 -17.00
C PRO A 13 12.17 22.87 -18.32
N LEU A 14 10.86 22.60 -18.28
CA LEU A 14 10.00 22.36 -19.45
C LEU A 14 10.22 23.41 -20.55
N LYS A 15 10.25 24.69 -20.16
CA LYS A 15 10.49 25.83 -21.06
C LYS A 15 11.85 25.80 -21.78
N SER A 16 12.81 25.07 -21.24
CA SER A 16 14.16 24.93 -21.76
C SER A 16 14.38 23.65 -22.57
N LEU A 17 13.37 22.76 -22.66
CA LEU A 17 13.47 21.53 -23.45
C LEU A 17 13.76 21.81 -24.92
N GLN A 18 13.16 22.85 -25.49
CA GLN A 18 13.40 23.30 -26.87
C GLN A 18 14.89 23.51 -27.24
N TYR A 19 15.75 23.78 -26.26
CA TYR A 19 17.18 24.02 -26.47
C TYR A 19 18.04 22.75 -26.40
N ASN A 20 17.44 21.58 -26.17
CA ASN A 20 18.14 20.30 -26.10
C ASN A 20 18.14 19.58 -27.45
N SER A 21 18.96 18.54 -27.58
CA SER A 21 18.95 17.69 -28.77
C SER A 21 17.58 17.01 -28.95
N LYS A 22 17.21 16.72 -30.20
CA LYS A 22 15.99 15.96 -30.52
C LYS A 22 15.93 14.65 -29.72
N ALA A 23 17.04 13.91 -29.68
CA ALA A 23 17.14 12.64 -28.94
C ALA A 23 16.79 12.80 -27.45
N ASN A 24 17.33 13.84 -26.80
CA ASN A 24 17.04 14.08 -25.38
C ASN A 24 15.58 14.52 -25.17
N GLN A 25 15.01 15.30 -26.09
CA GLN A 25 13.59 15.70 -26.01
C GLN A 25 12.68 14.46 -26.12
N LEU A 26 12.93 13.58 -27.09
CA LEU A 26 12.18 12.33 -27.26
C LEU A 26 12.32 11.40 -26.06
N GLU A 27 13.53 11.26 -25.52
CA GLU A 27 13.76 10.43 -24.33
C GLU A 27 13.02 10.95 -23.10
N VAL A 28 13.03 12.26 -22.87
CA VAL A 28 12.30 12.89 -21.76
C VAL A 28 10.81 12.66 -21.89
N MET A 29 10.22 12.94 -23.05
CA MET A 29 8.79 12.77 -23.28
C MET A 29 8.38 11.30 -23.11
N ARG A 30 9.18 10.37 -23.62
CA ARG A 30 8.92 8.92 -23.50
C ARG A 30 8.98 8.44 -22.05
N ASN A 31 10.01 8.85 -21.31
CA ASN A 31 10.15 8.45 -19.91
C ASN A 31 9.00 9.01 -19.06
N TRP A 32 8.67 10.29 -19.27
CA TRP A 32 7.51 10.89 -18.61
C TRP A 32 6.23 10.13 -18.94
N PHE A 33 6.00 9.79 -20.21
CA PHE A 33 4.80 9.07 -20.62
C PHE A 33 4.69 7.70 -19.93
N TYR A 34 5.76 6.90 -19.90
CA TYR A 34 5.75 5.60 -19.22
C TYR A 34 5.75 5.68 -17.69
N GLU A 35 6.15 6.79 -17.09
CA GLU A 35 5.98 7.03 -15.66
C GLU A 35 4.50 7.25 -15.29
N HIS A 36 3.69 7.80 -16.21
CA HIS A 36 2.30 8.18 -15.96
C HIS A 36 1.29 7.19 -16.55
N TYR A 37 1.65 6.51 -17.64
CA TYR A 37 0.76 5.64 -18.40
C TYR A 37 1.43 4.28 -18.69
N GLU A 38 0.62 3.25 -18.86
CA GLU A 38 1.06 1.93 -19.29
C GLU A 38 0.03 1.27 -20.21
N ASP A 39 0.48 0.27 -20.96
CA ASP A 39 -0.40 -0.53 -21.81
C ASP A 39 -1.41 -1.27 -20.92
N PRO A 40 -2.73 -1.11 -21.14
CA PRO A 40 -3.76 -1.79 -20.36
C PRO A 40 -3.62 -3.32 -20.37
N ALA A 41 -2.97 -3.91 -21.38
CA ALA A 41 -2.66 -5.34 -21.40
C ALA A 41 -1.77 -5.80 -20.23
N ASN A 42 -0.97 -4.89 -19.65
CA ASN A 42 -0.06 -5.21 -18.56
C ASN A 42 -0.73 -5.19 -17.19
N ALA A 43 -1.77 -4.36 -17.00
CA ALA A 43 -2.32 -4.08 -15.67
C ALA A 43 -3.85 -4.14 -15.58
N CYS A 44 -4.58 -3.98 -16.69
CA CYS A 44 -6.04 -3.91 -16.68
C CYS A 44 -6.71 -5.29 -16.94
N PRO A 45 -7.78 -5.64 -16.22
CA PRO A 45 -8.60 -6.80 -16.55
C PRO A 45 -9.23 -6.70 -17.95
N TYR A 46 -9.21 -7.78 -18.72
CA TYR A 46 -9.84 -7.85 -20.05
C TYR A 46 -11.20 -8.56 -20.02
N ASN A 47 -12.26 -7.92 -20.51
CA ASN A 47 -13.58 -8.52 -20.65
C ASN A 47 -13.75 -9.15 -22.04
N SER A 48 -13.64 -10.47 -22.12
CA SER A 48 -13.76 -11.23 -23.37
C SER A 48 -15.17 -11.24 -23.98
N ARG A 49 -16.22 -10.90 -23.22
CA ARG A 49 -17.60 -10.90 -23.70
C ARG A 49 -17.97 -9.62 -24.44
N GLU A 50 -17.47 -8.48 -23.97
CA GLU A 50 -17.72 -7.16 -24.56
C GLU A 50 -16.56 -6.68 -25.44
N GLY A 51 -15.36 -7.25 -25.26
CA GLY A 51 -14.18 -6.94 -26.05
C GLY A 51 -13.56 -5.60 -25.64
N GLY A 52 -12.83 -5.58 -24.52
CA GLY A 52 -12.13 -4.39 -24.05
C GLY A 52 -11.47 -4.55 -22.68
N TYR A 53 -10.60 -3.61 -22.34
CA TYR A 53 -9.96 -3.50 -21.03
C TYR A 53 -10.81 -2.66 -20.07
N ALA A 54 -10.76 -3.00 -18.78
CA ALA A 54 -11.32 -2.18 -17.70
C ALA A 54 -10.22 -1.29 -17.11
N TYR A 55 -10.27 0.01 -17.40
CA TYR A 55 -9.29 1.03 -16.99
C TYR A 55 -9.38 1.38 -15.50
N ILE A 56 -9.07 0.41 -14.63
CA ILE A 56 -9.16 0.54 -13.16
C ILE A 56 -8.13 1.52 -12.54
N TYR A 57 -7.13 1.93 -13.31
CA TYR A 57 -6.09 2.90 -12.91
C TYR A 57 -6.27 4.26 -13.61
N GLY A 58 -7.45 4.52 -14.19
CA GLY A 58 -7.71 5.70 -15.02
C GLY A 58 -7.50 5.43 -16.51
N GLY A 59 -8.18 6.21 -17.35
CA GLY A 59 -8.20 6.09 -18.81
C GLY A 59 -9.58 5.76 -19.38
N PRO A 60 -9.68 5.40 -20.68
CA PRO A 60 -8.58 5.34 -21.64
C PRO A 60 -7.98 6.73 -21.90
N TYR A 61 -6.65 6.81 -21.94
CA TYR A 61 -5.92 8.03 -22.29
C TYR A 61 -5.40 7.94 -23.73
N ASP A 62 -5.43 9.08 -24.42
CA ASP A 62 -4.89 9.25 -25.77
C ASP A 62 -3.48 9.84 -25.68
N ALA A 63 -2.51 9.18 -26.32
CA ALA A 63 -1.11 9.61 -26.23
C ALA A 63 -0.87 11.02 -26.82
N ASP A 64 -1.64 11.42 -27.84
CA ASP A 64 -1.58 12.76 -28.42
C ASP A 64 -2.09 13.79 -27.40
N GLU A 65 -3.29 13.59 -26.85
CA GLU A 65 -3.86 14.53 -25.87
C GLU A 65 -2.92 14.75 -24.67
N GLU A 66 -2.36 13.68 -24.12
CA GLU A 66 -1.49 13.74 -22.94
C GLU A 66 -0.13 14.39 -23.24
N LEU A 67 0.53 14.00 -24.34
CA LEU A 67 1.83 14.56 -24.72
C LEU A 67 1.71 16.02 -25.17
N GLN A 68 0.65 16.39 -25.88
CA GLN A 68 0.39 17.78 -26.24
C GLN A 68 0.04 18.62 -25.01
N GLY A 69 -0.73 18.07 -24.08
CA GLY A 69 -1.08 18.74 -22.83
C GLY A 69 0.15 19.14 -22.01
N CYS A 70 1.14 18.24 -21.92
CA CYS A 70 2.36 18.47 -21.14
C CYS A 70 3.45 19.23 -21.94
N PHE A 71 3.72 18.86 -23.20
CA PHE A 71 4.87 19.36 -23.97
C PHE A 71 4.52 20.34 -25.08
N GLY A 72 3.23 20.51 -25.39
CA GLY A 72 2.74 21.43 -26.41
C GLY A 72 3.24 22.85 -26.19
N GLY A 73 3.76 23.47 -27.25
CA GLY A 73 4.35 24.81 -27.20
C GLY A 73 5.75 24.89 -26.55
N PHE A 74 6.29 23.79 -26.03
CA PHE A 74 7.66 23.70 -25.50
C PHE A 74 8.58 22.79 -26.31
N VAL A 75 8.00 21.83 -27.03
CA VAL A 75 8.68 20.94 -27.97
C VAL A 75 8.08 21.14 -29.37
N LYS A 76 8.87 20.86 -30.42
CA LYS A 76 8.36 20.93 -31.79
C LYS A 76 7.30 19.85 -32.02
N GLU A 77 6.21 20.25 -32.67
CA GLU A 77 5.10 19.37 -33.04
C GLU A 77 5.57 18.07 -33.72
N ASP A 78 6.43 18.18 -34.73
CA ASP A 78 6.96 17.02 -35.46
C ASP A 78 7.66 15.99 -34.56
N TYR A 79 8.21 16.39 -33.42
CA TYR A 79 8.86 15.47 -32.48
C TYR A 79 7.86 14.80 -31.55
N ILE A 80 6.79 15.52 -31.17
CA ILE A 80 5.70 14.96 -30.37
C ILE A 80 4.98 13.91 -31.22
N GLN A 81 4.64 14.25 -32.47
CA GLN A 81 4.02 13.35 -33.44
C GLN A 81 4.88 12.12 -33.75
N GLU A 82 6.21 12.27 -33.79
CA GLU A 82 7.12 11.13 -33.93
C GLU A 82 7.03 10.16 -32.76
N LEU A 83 6.98 10.66 -31.52
CA LEU A 83 6.83 9.81 -30.34
C LEU A 83 5.43 9.18 -30.25
N ILE A 84 4.38 9.93 -30.58
CA ILE A 84 3.00 9.39 -30.64
C ILE A 84 2.96 8.21 -31.60
N GLY A 85 3.53 8.35 -32.80
CA GLY A 85 3.60 7.25 -33.76
C GLY A 85 4.39 6.03 -33.26
N GLU A 86 5.42 6.23 -32.43
CA GLU A 86 6.11 5.12 -31.75
C GLU A 86 5.21 4.43 -30.71
N LEU A 87 4.46 5.19 -29.92
CA LEU A 87 3.59 4.68 -28.86
C LEU A 87 2.35 3.97 -29.42
N GLU A 88 1.68 4.57 -30.40
CA GLU A 88 0.48 4.03 -31.05
C GLU A 88 0.74 2.75 -31.84
N ALA A 89 1.98 2.52 -32.29
CA ALA A 89 2.37 1.24 -32.85
C ALA A 89 2.26 0.08 -31.84
N HIS A 90 2.23 0.39 -30.54
CA HIS A 90 2.09 -0.56 -29.45
C HIS A 90 0.67 -0.57 -28.87
N CYS A 91 0.11 0.60 -28.57
CA CYS A 91 -1.21 0.72 -27.96
C CYS A 91 -1.86 2.09 -28.28
N PHE A 92 -3.16 2.09 -28.55
CA PHE A 92 -3.94 3.30 -28.86
C PHE A 92 -4.65 3.88 -27.62
N GLU A 93 -5.07 3.02 -26.69
CA GLU A 93 -5.80 3.44 -25.50
C GLU A 93 -5.01 3.06 -24.26
N TRP A 94 -4.48 4.06 -23.57
CA TRP A 94 -3.56 3.85 -22.46
C TRP A 94 -4.28 3.82 -21.12
N SER A 95 -3.80 3.00 -20.20
CA SER A 95 -4.19 3.05 -18.79
C SER A 95 -3.27 4.01 -18.04
N GLY A 96 -3.76 4.61 -16.96
CA GLY A 96 -2.88 5.18 -15.95
C GLY A 96 -1.94 4.10 -15.41
N ASN A 97 -0.72 4.49 -15.05
CA ASN A 97 0.29 3.57 -14.54
C ASN A 97 -0.13 3.03 -13.16
N SER A 98 -0.23 1.71 -13.04
CA SER A 98 -0.64 0.99 -11.84
C SER A 98 0.30 1.13 -10.64
N ASN A 99 1.50 1.69 -10.83
CA ASN A 99 2.38 2.09 -9.72
C ASN A 99 2.08 3.50 -9.20
N ASN A 100 1.37 4.31 -9.99
CA ASN A 100 0.96 5.67 -9.64
C ASN A 100 -0.48 5.63 -9.12
N ILE A 101 -0.68 4.88 -8.03
CA ILE A 101 -1.99 4.69 -7.42
C ILE A 101 -2.33 5.96 -6.63
N ASP A 102 -2.96 6.92 -7.31
CA ASP A 102 -3.59 8.13 -6.72
C ASP A 102 -4.88 7.80 -5.91
N TRP A 103 -5.04 6.53 -5.52
CA TRP A 103 -6.18 6.03 -4.74
C TRP A 103 -5.91 6.04 -3.22
N TYR A 104 -4.70 6.39 -2.79
CA TYR A 104 -4.42 6.67 -1.38
C TYR A 104 -4.74 8.13 -1.12
N ASP A 105 -6.03 8.40 -0.93
CA ASP A 105 -6.53 9.66 -0.41
C ASP A 105 -5.69 10.08 0.80
N ASP A 106 -5.28 11.36 0.87
CA ASP A 106 -4.61 11.94 2.05
C ASP A 106 -5.40 11.56 3.32
N ASP A 107 -6.72 11.43 3.22
CA ASP A 107 -7.62 10.95 4.28
C ASP A 107 -7.23 9.56 4.85
N LEU A 108 -6.80 8.60 4.02
CA LEU A 108 -6.38 7.28 4.49
C LEU A 108 -5.00 7.33 5.13
N TYR A 109 -4.09 8.13 4.57
CA TYR A 109 -2.78 8.36 5.16
C TYR A 109 -2.92 8.97 6.55
N ASP A 110 -3.71 10.03 6.67
CA ASP A 110 -3.99 10.70 7.93
C ASP A 110 -4.72 9.76 8.91
N ALA A 111 -5.73 9.00 8.47
CA ALA A 111 -6.48 8.09 9.34
C ALA A 111 -5.61 7.01 10.00
N VAL A 112 -4.59 6.51 9.30
CA VAL A 112 -3.67 5.49 9.84
C VAL A 112 -2.54 6.14 10.65
N THR A 113 -1.95 7.22 10.17
CA THR A 113 -0.77 7.84 10.81
C THR A 113 -1.12 8.70 12.02
N SER A 114 -2.34 9.24 12.09
CA SER A 114 -2.84 9.98 13.26
C SER A 114 -3.56 9.10 14.28
N SER A 115 -3.58 7.76 14.08
CA SER A 115 -4.32 6.85 14.95
C SER A 115 -3.72 6.80 16.36
N GLU A 116 -4.42 7.40 17.32
CA GLU A 116 -4.09 7.31 18.73
C GLU A 116 -4.58 6.00 19.34
N ALA A 117 -3.71 5.36 20.15
CA ALA A 117 -3.98 4.11 20.85
C ALA A 117 -4.57 2.98 19.96
N PRO A 118 -3.84 2.50 18.94
CA PRO A 118 -4.33 1.50 17.98
C PRO A 118 -4.94 0.25 18.62
N PHE A 119 -4.29 -0.28 19.66
CA PHE A 119 -4.80 -1.48 20.34
C PHE A 119 -6.13 -1.23 21.05
N ALA A 120 -6.32 -0.06 21.68
CA ALA A 120 -7.60 0.28 22.31
C ALA A 120 -8.73 0.42 21.28
N LYS A 121 -8.44 0.99 20.10
CA LYS A 121 -9.39 1.08 18.98
C LYS A 121 -9.79 -0.31 18.47
N PHE A 122 -8.80 -1.20 18.30
CA PHE A 122 -9.04 -2.60 17.95
C PHE A 122 -9.93 -3.31 18.97
N VAL A 123 -9.63 -3.20 20.27
CA VAL A 123 -10.44 -3.80 21.34
C VAL A 123 -11.89 -3.32 21.28
N ARG A 124 -12.11 -2.00 21.17
CA ARG A 124 -13.46 -1.42 21.03
C ARG A 124 -14.21 -1.97 19.81
N ASN A 125 -13.52 -2.14 18.68
CA ASN A 125 -14.12 -2.71 17.48
C ASN A 125 -14.52 -4.18 17.71
N ILE A 126 -13.62 -4.99 18.26
CA ILE A 126 -13.91 -6.40 18.60
C ILE A 126 -15.08 -6.53 19.58
N GLU A 127 -15.17 -5.65 20.58
CA GLU A 127 -16.32 -5.60 21.50
C GLU A 127 -17.63 -5.24 20.79
N GLY A 128 -17.60 -4.29 19.85
CA GLY A 128 -18.73 -3.95 18.99
C GLY A 128 -19.19 -5.12 18.13
N ILE A 129 -18.26 -5.81 17.46
CA ILE A 129 -18.53 -7.02 16.67
C ILE A 129 -19.18 -8.09 17.55
N LYS A 130 -18.62 -8.34 18.74
CA LYS A 130 -19.16 -9.30 19.70
C LYS A 130 -20.57 -8.91 20.16
N SER A 131 -20.83 -7.62 20.36
CA SER A 131 -22.17 -7.14 20.71
C SER A 131 -23.17 -7.40 19.59
N LEU A 132 -22.81 -7.11 18.33
CA LEU A 132 -23.65 -7.36 17.15
C LEU A 132 -23.94 -8.85 16.94
N ALA A 133 -22.94 -9.71 17.16
CA ALA A 133 -23.09 -11.16 17.05
C ALA A 133 -24.15 -11.73 18.01
N ASN A 134 -24.31 -11.12 19.19
CA ASN A 134 -25.29 -11.52 20.19
C ASN A 134 -26.71 -10.98 19.94
N GLY A 135 -26.94 -10.26 18.84
CA GLY A 135 -28.26 -9.75 18.48
C GLY A 135 -29.26 -10.84 18.06
N GLU A 136 -30.55 -10.54 18.14
CA GLU A 136 -31.61 -11.49 17.78
C GLU A 136 -31.83 -11.60 16.26
N PHE A 137 -30.93 -12.35 15.58
CA PHE A 137 -31.04 -12.67 14.16
C PHE A 137 -31.32 -14.17 13.94
N LYS A 138 -32.07 -14.51 12.88
CA LYS A 138 -32.46 -15.90 12.57
C LYS A 138 -32.39 -16.19 11.07
N GLY A 139 -32.12 -17.45 10.72
CA GLY A 139 -32.05 -17.95 9.34
C GLY A 139 -30.98 -17.22 8.52
N GLU A 140 -31.23 -17.04 7.23
CA GLU A 140 -30.28 -16.43 6.28
C GLU A 140 -29.75 -15.06 6.72
N ARG A 141 -30.55 -14.27 7.46
CA ARG A 141 -30.10 -12.98 8.00
C ARG A 141 -28.97 -13.16 9.02
N LYS A 142 -29.05 -14.20 9.85
CA LYS A 142 -27.99 -14.54 10.81
C LYS A 142 -26.74 -15.00 10.08
N ASP A 143 -26.88 -15.88 9.10
CA ASP A 143 -25.75 -16.41 8.34
C ASP A 143 -25.01 -15.30 7.56
N HIS A 144 -25.76 -14.37 6.97
CA HIS A 144 -25.19 -13.22 6.29
C HIS A 144 -24.49 -12.27 7.28
N LEU A 145 -25.10 -12.00 8.43
CA LEU A 145 -24.46 -11.20 9.49
C LEU A 145 -23.16 -11.84 9.97
N LEU A 146 -23.15 -13.14 10.27
CA LEU A 146 -21.95 -13.85 10.71
C LEU A 146 -20.82 -13.74 9.69
N SER A 147 -21.14 -13.81 8.39
CA SER A 147 -20.16 -13.65 7.30
C SER A 147 -19.56 -12.24 7.25
N LEU A 148 -20.39 -11.21 7.45
CA LEU A 148 -19.94 -9.81 7.52
C LEU A 148 -19.07 -9.57 8.76
N LEU A 149 -19.50 -10.06 9.92
CA LEU A 149 -18.75 -9.93 11.18
C LEU A 149 -17.41 -10.67 11.11
N TYR A 150 -17.38 -11.88 10.53
CA TYR A 150 -16.16 -12.65 10.32
C TYR A 150 -15.14 -11.88 9.47
N THR A 151 -15.60 -11.29 8.38
CA THR A 151 -14.79 -10.43 7.52
C THR A 151 -14.27 -9.22 8.28
N ASN A 152 -15.14 -8.58 9.07
CA ASN A 152 -14.79 -7.37 9.83
C ASN A 152 -13.71 -7.63 10.89
N ILE A 153 -13.70 -8.80 11.54
CA ILE A 153 -12.64 -9.16 12.50
C ILE A 153 -11.26 -9.20 11.83
N ILE A 154 -11.17 -9.81 10.65
CA ILE A 154 -9.92 -9.88 9.88
C ILE A 154 -9.48 -8.48 9.45
N THR A 155 -10.41 -7.64 8.95
CA THR A 155 -10.11 -6.26 8.61
C THR A 155 -9.63 -5.44 9.82
N ALA A 156 -10.28 -5.60 10.98
CA ALA A 156 -9.85 -4.93 12.22
C ALA A 156 -8.43 -5.34 12.63
N LEU A 157 -8.09 -6.61 12.43
CA LEU A 157 -6.74 -7.14 12.71
C LEU A 157 -5.70 -6.58 11.74
N GLU A 158 -6.01 -6.50 10.44
CA GLU A 158 -5.15 -5.89 9.41
C GLU A 158 -4.87 -4.42 9.72
N THR A 159 -5.92 -3.66 10.09
CA THR A 159 -5.80 -2.27 10.52
C THR A 159 -4.93 -2.15 11.78
N LEU A 160 -5.13 -3.02 12.77
CA LEU A 160 -4.30 -3.02 13.98
C LEU A 160 -2.82 -3.21 13.63
N TYR A 161 -2.49 -4.14 12.72
CA TYR A 161 -1.10 -4.41 12.37
C TYR A 161 -0.38 -3.21 11.77
N VAL A 162 -1.01 -2.53 10.80
CA VAL A 162 -0.39 -1.36 10.17
C VAL A 162 -0.31 -0.17 11.14
N GLU A 163 -1.35 0.08 11.92
CA GLU A 163 -1.37 1.18 12.89
C GLU A 163 -0.34 0.97 14.01
N LEU A 164 -0.20 -0.26 14.54
CA LEU A 164 0.84 -0.56 15.53
C LEU A 164 2.25 -0.35 14.96
N PHE A 165 2.48 -0.80 13.73
CA PHE A 165 3.78 -0.70 13.09
C PHE A 165 4.19 0.77 12.89
N ILE A 166 3.27 1.58 12.35
CA ILE A 166 3.50 3.01 12.12
C ILE A 166 3.64 3.76 13.45
N SER A 167 2.79 3.48 14.43
CA SER A 167 2.87 4.11 15.76
C SER A 167 4.21 3.84 16.43
N ALA A 168 4.78 2.64 16.29
CA ALA A 168 6.11 2.34 16.84
C ALA A 168 7.25 3.05 16.10
N ILE A 169 7.13 3.26 14.77
CA ILE A 169 8.07 4.09 14.02
C ILE A 169 8.00 5.55 14.47
N ASP A 170 6.79 6.07 14.69
CA ASP A 170 6.60 7.46 15.11
C ASP A 170 7.11 7.72 16.54
N GLN A 171 7.08 6.70 17.40
CA GLN A 171 7.67 6.78 18.73
C GLN A 171 9.21 6.76 18.70
N ASP A 172 9.82 6.00 17.79
CA ASP A 172 11.28 5.95 17.62
C ASP A 172 11.67 5.72 16.15
N GLU A 173 11.91 6.82 15.45
CA GLU A 173 12.21 6.80 14.01
C GLU A 173 13.49 6.04 13.63
N SER A 174 14.35 5.68 14.59
CA SER A 174 15.46 4.78 14.28
C SER A 174 15.02 3.41 13.77
N TYR A 175 13.77 3.00 14.03
CA TYR A 175 13.20 1.79 13.45
C TYR A 175 13.02 1.89 11.92
N ILE A 176 13.09 3.08 11.33
CA ILE A 176 13.15 3.26 9.88
C ILE A 176 14.43 2.65 9.32
N ALA A 177 15.58 2.92 9.96
CA ALA A 177 16.84 2.32 9.54
C ALA A 177 16.77 0.79 9.61
N GLU A 178 16.19 0.25 10.69
CA GLU A 178 15.98 -1.20 10.84
C GLU A 178 15.04 -1.77 9.77
N PHE A 179 13.95 -1.06 9.44
CA PHE A 179 13.02 -1.44 8.39
C PHE A 179 13.65 -1.44 6.99
N ILE A 180 14.52 -0.47 6.69
CA ILE A 180 15.20 -0.35 5.40
C ILE A 180 16.33 -1.37 5.29
N GLU A 181 17.19 -1.47 6.31
CA GLU A 181 18.42 -2.27 6.26
C GLU A 181 18.18 -3.76 6.51
N LYS A 182 17.40 -4.08 7.55
CA LYS A 182 17.19 -5.47 8.01
C LYS A 182 15.87 -6.05 7.52
N GLY A 183 14.92 -5.20 7.12
CA GLY A 183 13.56 -5.58 6.73
C GLY A 183 13.47 -6.61 5.61
N LYS A 184 14.51 -6.80 4.78
CA LYS A 184 14.38 -7.42 3.44
C LYS A 184 13.11 -6.92 2.75
N SER A 185 12.79 -5.65 2.96
CA SER A 185 11.51 -5.07 2.62
C SER A 185 11.45 -4.92 1.10
N GLU A 186 10.25 -5.00 0.55
CA GLU A 186 9.99 -4.64 -0.85
C GLU A 186 10.15 -3.12 -1.07
N PHE A 187 10.31 -2.35 0.02
CA PHE A 187 10.57 -0.92 0.01
C PHE A 187 11.92 -0.60 -0.62
N LYS A 188 11.90 0.28 -1.61
CA LYS A 188 13.09 0.86 -2.22
C LYS A 188 12.97 2.37 -2.17
N VAL A 189 13.99 3.02 -1.61
CA VAL A 189 14.07 4.48 -1.62
C VAL A 189 14.12 4.95 -3.07
N SER A 190 13.26 5.91 -3.41
CA SER A 190 13.19 6.48 -4.75
C SER A 190 14.49 7.24 -5.09
N LYS A 191 14.79 7.37 -6.38
CA LYS A 191 15.98 8.12 -6.82
C LYS A 191 15.88 9.59 -6.42
N GLU A 192 14.65 10.09 -6.33
CA GLU A 192 14.30 11.46 -6.00
C GLU A 192 14.73 11.79 -4.57
N ILE A 193 14.35 10.92 -3.62
CA ILE A 193 14.68 11.01 -2.18
C ILE A 193 16.19 10.79 -1.98
N ALA A 194 16.76 9.75 -2.59
CA ALA A 194 18.19 9.45 -2.47
C ALA A 194 19.09 10.59 -2.98
N ALA A 195 18.59 11.40 -3.93
CA ALA A 195 19.30 12.55 -4.48
C ALA A 195 19.15 13.84 -3.66
N LEU A 196 18.23 13.91 -2.67
CA LEU A 196 17.97 15.12 -1.88
C LEU A 196 19.22 15.71 -1.21
N PRO A 197 20.09 14.92 -0.54
CA PRO A 197 21.31 15.47 0.07
C PRO A 197 22.24 16.14 -0.95
N PHE A 198 22.30 15.59 -2.17
CA PHE A 198 23.13 16.10 -3.26
C PHE A 198 22.50 17.30 -3.98
N LYS A 199 21.20 17.55 -3.77
CA LYS A 199 20.48 18.73 -4.25
C LYS A 199 20.58 19.91 -3.27
N GLY A 200 21.30 19.77 -2.17
CA GLY A 200 21.48 20.81 -1.15
C GLY A 200 20.29 20.93 -0.19
N GLU A 201 19.41 19.92 -0.15
CA GLU A 201 18.31 19.86 0.80
C GLU A 201 18.84 19.49 2.19
N SER A 202 18.15 19.96 3.24
CA SER A 202 18.56 19.69 4.61
C SER A 202 18.35 18.22 4.98
N ILE A 203 19.12 17.74 5.95
CA ILE A 203 18.99 16.35 6.44
C ILE A 203 17.60 16.12 7.05
N GLU A 204 17.01 17.14 7.66
CA GLU A 204 15.64 17.10 8.19
C GLU A 204 14.63 16.85 7.06
N LYS A 205 14.73 17.57 5.94
CA LYS A 205 13.85 17.33 4.80
C LYS A 205 14.04 15.94 4.19
N VAL A 206 15.28 15.47 4.08
CA VAL A 206 15.57 14.10 3.60
C VAL A 206 14.89 13.08 4.51
N ARG A 207 14.96 13.29 5.82
CA ARG A 207 14.32 12.45 6.84
C ARG A 207 12.79 12.49 6.72
N ASP A 208 12.19 13.66 6.57
CA ASP A 208 10.73 13.81 6.46
C ASP A 208 10.18 13.11 5.22
N GLU A 209 10.82 13.30 4.06
CA GLU A 209 10.44 12.66 2.80
C GLU A 209 10.62 11.13 2.86
N LEU A 210 11.68 10.67 3.52
CA LEU A 210 11.90 9.23 3.74
C LEU A 210 10.84 8.64 4.67
N LEU A 211 10.50 9.33 5.76
CA LEU A 211 9.46 8.92 6.71
C LEU A 211 8.11 8.81 5.99
N LYS A 212 7.76 9.81 5.19
CA LYS A 212 6.54 9.82 4.38
C LYS A 212 6.50 8.63 3.42
N ALA A 213 7.55 8.42 2.63
CA ALA A 213 7.61 7.31 1.67
C ALA A 213 7.55 5.93 2.34
N VAL A 214 8.17 5.76 3.50
CA VAL A 214 8.08 4.51 4.29
C VAL A 214 6.65 4.28 4.76
N LYS A 215 5.98 5.32 5.29
CA LYS A 215 4.59 5.22 5.75
C LYS A 215 3.63 4.89 4.60
N GLU A 216 3.74 5.57 3.47
CA GLU A 216 2.95 5.30 2.27
C GLU A 216 3.15 3.86 1.78
N HIS A 217 4.40 3.38 1.77
CA HIS A 217 4.70 1.99 1.44
C HIS A 217 4.06 1.01 2.44
N LEU A 218 4.11 1.30 3.75
CA LEU A 218 3.51 0.45 4.77
C LEU A 218 1.99 0.44 4.66
N ILE A 219 1.36 1.58 4.38
CA ILE A 219 -0.10 1.70 4.21
C ILE A 219 -0.57 0.94 2.96
N SER A 220 0.22 0.96 1.90
CA SER A 220 -0.07 0.23 0.66
C SER A 220 0.31 -1.25 0.68
N ALA A 221 1.11 -1.67 1.66
CA ALA A 221 1.53 -3.05 1.79
C ALA A 221 0.37 -3.98 2.17
N SER A 222 0.51 -5.27 1.83
CA SER A 222 -0.38 -6.31 2.33
C SER A 222 -0.14 -6.58 3.83
N TRP A 223 -1.24 -6.64 4.58
CA TRP A 223 -1.30 -6.97 6.01
C TRP A 223 -2.17 -8.21 6.32
N HIS A 224 -2.75 -8.87 5.30
CA HIS A 224 -3.70 -9.97 5.49
C HIS A 224 -3.05 -11.32 5.83
N ASN A 225 -1.76 -11.50 5.51
CA ASN A 225 -1.00 -12.72 5.81
C ASN A 225 -0.21 -12.54 7.11
N ALA A 226 -0.66 -13.18 8.17
CA ALA A 226 -0.08 -13.11 9.51
C ALA A 226 1.40 -13.52 9.53
N GLU A 227 1.82 -14.53 8.78
CA GLU A 227 3.23 -14.94 8.75
C GLU A 227 4.15 -13.84 8.19
N ARG A 228 3.75 -13.22 7.07
CA ARG A 228 4.47 -12.08 6.47
C ARG A 228 4.48 -10.87 7.39
N VAL A 229 3.35 -10.58 8.05
CA VAL A 229 3.27 -9.50 9.04
C VAL A 229 4.27 -9.74 10.16
N LEU A 230 4.28 -10.93 10.76
CA LEU A 230 5.17 -11.25 11.88
C LEU A 230 6.64 -11.26 11.46
N LYS A 231 6.97 -11.68 10.23
CA LYS A 231 8.31 -11.52 9.65
C LYS A 231 8.72 -10.04 9.56
N ARG A 232 7.79 -9.16 9.16
CA ARG A 232 8.02 -7.70 9.12
C ARG A 232 8.30 -7.16 10.52
N PHE A 233 7.49 -7.53 11.51
CA PHE A 233 7.70 -7.13 12.91
C PHE A 233 9.02 -7.68 13.49
N LYS A 234 9.38 -8.93 13.16
CA LYS A 234 10.67 -9.51 13.58
C LYS A 234 11.84 -8.75 12.99
N ALA A 235 11.78 -8.43 11.69
CA ALA A 235 12.90 -7.78 11.01
C ALA A 235 13.14 -6.35 11.50
N THR A 236 12.07 -5.60 11.80
CA THR A 236 12.17 -4.20 12.23
C THR A 236 12.32 -4.03 13.74
N PHE A 237 11.55 -4.78 14.54
CA PHE A 237 11.48 -4.60 16.00
C PHE A 237 12.11 -5.76 16.79
N ASN A 238 12.68 -6.75 16.11
CA ASN A 238 13.27 -7.95 16.71
C ASN A 238 12.28 -8.81 17.54
N ILE A 239 10.97 -8.69 17.30
CA ILE A 239 9.93 -9.44 18.02
C ILE A 239 9.88 -10.91 17.57
N ASP A 240 10.10 -11.84 18.50
CA ASP A 240 9.98 -13.27 18.26
C ASP A 240 8.55 -13.78 18.45
N VAL A 241 8.14 -14.69 17.56
CA VAL A 241 6.87 -15.40 17.66
C VAL A 241 7.00 -16.61 18.57
N HIS A 242 5.96 -16.90 19.33
CA HIS A 242 5.92 -18.06 20.22
C HIS A 242 4.87 -19.08 19.76
N LYS A 243 5.05 -20.35 20.15
CA LYS A 243 4.18 -21.46 19.72
C LYS A 243 2.72 -21.31 20.14
N ASP A 244 2.44 -20.49 21.14
CA ASP A 244 1.10 -20.23 21.65
C ASP A 244 0.39 -19.07 20.92
N TRP A 245 1.00 -18.51 19.87
CA TRP A 245 0.37 -17.53 18.99
C TRP A 245 -0.50 -18.25 17.96
N PRO A 246 -1.75 -17.83 17.73
CA PRO A 246 -2.69 -18.54 16.85
C PRO A 246 -2.46 -18.25 15.35
N ILE A 247 -1.21 -18.26 14.89
CA ILE A 247 -0.82 -17.83 13.52
C ILE A 247 -1.54 -18.64 12.44
N ASP A 248 -1.46 -19.97 12.52
CA ASP A 248 -2.10 -20.86 11.53
C ASP A 248 -3.63 -20.67 11.50
N ALA A 249 -4.24 -20.43 12.66
CA ALA A 249 -5.67 -20.20 12.75
C ALA A 249 -6.07 -18.87 12.08
N ILE A 250 -5.26 -17.82 12.21
CA ILE A 250 -5.47 -16.55 11.51
C ILE A 250 -5.27 -16.71 10.00
N GLU A 251 -4.26 -17.44 9.54
CA GLU A 251 -4.06 -17.71 8.10
C GLU A 251 -5.25 -18.45 7.48
N ILE A 252 -5.74 -19.50 8.16
CA ILE A 252 -6.95 -20.23 7.74
C ILE A 252 -8.16 -19.28 7.69
N ALA A 253 -8.29 -18.39 8.66
CA ALA A 253 -9.36 -17.41 8.70
C ALA A 253 -9.27 -16.37 7.57
N THR A 254 -8.07 -15.89 7.24
CA THR A 254 -7.85 -15.01 6.08
C THR A 254 -8.27 -15.69 4.78
N LEU A 255 -7.96 -16.98 4.59
CA LEU A 255 -8.40 -17.73 3.41
C LEU A 255 -9.93 -17.84 3.33
N LYS A 256 -10.60 -18.12 4.46
CA LYS A 256 -12.07 -18.11 4.54
C LYS A 256 -12.61 -16.72 4.19
N ARG A 257 -12.04 -15.64 4.75
CA ARG A 257 -12.41 -14.25 4.45
C ARG A 257 -12.32 -13.94 2.96
N ASN A 258 -11.26 -14.39 2.28
CA ASN A 258 -11.10 -14.16 0.83
C ASN A 258 -12.24 -14.79 0.02
N HIS A 259 -12.76 -15.95 0.43
CA HIS A 259 -13.94 -16.55 -0.18
C HIS A 259 -15.21 -15.72 0.08
N LEU A 260 -15.40 -15.23 1.30
CA LEU A 260 -16.53 -14.37 1.66
C LEU A 260 -16.56 -13.08 0.83
N VAL A 261 -15.42 -12.41 0.69
CA VAL A 261 -15.32 -11.10 0.01
C VAL A 261 -15.26 -11.23 -1.51
N HIS A 262 -14.36 -12.04 -2.06
CA HIS A 262 -14.07 -12.02 -3.50
C HIS A 262 -14.91 -13.01 -4.32
N ARG A 263 -15.61 -13.93 -3.67
CA ARG A 263 -16.33 -15.02 -4.35
C ARG A 263 -17.80 -15.13 -3.93
N GLY A 264 -18.34 -14.08 -3.32
CA GLY A 264 -19.71 -14.06 -2.84
C GLY A 264 -20.02 -15.18 -1.85
N GLY A 265 -19.05 -15.55 -1.01
CA GLY A 265 -19.20 -16.64 -0.04
C GLY A 265 -19.04 -18.04 -0.62
N LYS A 266 -18.33 -18.23 -1.74
CA LYS A 266 -18.05 -19.55 -2.32
C LYS A 266 -16.56 -19.89 -2.36
N ASP A 267 -16.23 -21.16 -2.20
CA ASP A 267 -14.85 -21.68 -2.27
C ASP A 267 -14.32 -21.78 -3.71
N LYS A 268 -13.23 -22.54 -3.95
CA LYS A 268 -12.65 -22.74 -5.31
C LYS A 268 -13.50 -23.65 -6.18
N ASP A 269 -14.32 -24.50 -5.56
CA ASP A 269 -15.11 -25.53 -6.22
C ASP A 269 -16.58 -25.09 -6.38
N GLY A 270 -16.92 -23.90 -5.87
CA GLY A 270 -18.25 -23.30 -5.96
C GLY A 270 -19.17 -23.63 -4.78
N ASN A 271 -18.66 -24.32 -3.75
CA ASN A 271 -19.45 -24.65 -2.56
C ASN A 271 -19.60 -23.43 -1.65
N PRO A 272 -20.75 -23.27 -0.98
CA PRO A 272 -20.96 -22.17 -0.03
C PRO A 272 -20.06 -22.33 1.21
N VAL A 273 -19.40 -21.25 1.59
CA VAL A 273 -18.63 -21.13 2.84
C VAL A 273 -19.60 -20.67 3.92
N VAL A 274 -19.91 -21.56 4.86
CA VAL A 274 -20.80 -21.28 5.99
C VAL A 274 -19.97 -20.85 7.20
N ILE A 275 -20.36 -19.76 7.84
CA ILE A 275 -19.77 -19.28 9.10
C ILE A 275 -20.75 -19.57 10.23
N THR A 276 -20.30 -20.35 11.22
CA THR A 276 -21.08 -20.63 12.43
C THR A 276 -20.76 -19.61 13.53
N GLU A 277 -21.58 -19.57 14.59
CA GLU A 277 -21.26 -18.78 15.79
C GLU A 277 -19.94 -19.23 16.42
N GLN A 278 -19.66 -20.54 16.40
CA GLN A 278 -18.41 -21.09 16.92
C GLN A 278 -17.20 -20.60 16.10
N ASP A 279 -17.29 -20.61 14.76
CA ASP A 279 -16.22 -20.07 13.90
C ASP A 279 -15.93 -18.59 14.24
N LEU A 280 -16.97 -17.81 14.49
CA LEU A 280 -16.85 -16.39 14.85
C LEU A 280 -16.21 -16.23 16.25
N ASP A 281 -16.68 -16.96 17.25
CA ASP A 281 -16.15 -16.91 18.62
C ASP A 281 -14.68 -17.36 18.69
N GLU A 282 -14.31 -18.40 17.93
CA GLU A 282 -12.92 -18.84 17.82
C GLU A 282 -12.04 -17.77 17.17
N LEU A 283 -12.52 -17.13 16.09
CA LEU A 283 -11.79 -16.05 15.44
C LEU A 283 -11.65 -14.82 16.34
N LEU A 284 -12.71 -14.44 17.07
CA LEU A 284 -12.66 -13.35 18.06
C LEU A 284 -11.56 -13.61 19.10
N ARG A 285 -11.55 -14.83 19.67
CA ARG A 285 -10.55 -15.22 20.68
C ARG A 285 -9.13 -15.20 20.11
N HIS A 286 -8.92 -15.78 18.92
CA HIS A 286 -7.60 -15.79 18.29
C HIS A 286 -7.11 -14.39 17.92
N SER A 287 -7.99 -13.53 17.41
CA SER A 287 -7.66 -12.16 17.00
C SER A 287 -7.29 -11.31 18.21
N MET A 288 -8.04 -11.42 19.31
CA MET A 288 -7.68 -10.76 20.58
C MET A 288 -6.33 -11.25 21.11
N LEU A 289 -6.11 -12.57 21.11
CA LEU A 289 -4.88 -13.16 21.63
C LEU A 289 -3.65 -12.71 20.85
N ILE A 290 -3.69 -12.76 19.50
CA ILE A 290 -2.55 -12.34 18.68
C ILE A 290 -2.33 -10.83 18.74
N GLY A 291 -3.41 -10.04 18.75
CA GLY A 291 -3.34 -8.59 18.89
C GLY A 291 -2.69 -8.17 20.21
N GLU A 292 -3.11 -8.77 21.33
CA GLU A 292 -2.55 -8.49 22.66
C GLU A 292 -1.08 -8.89 22.76
N LYS A 293 -0.73 -10.10 22.27
CA LYS A 293 0.65 -10.58 22.28
C LYS A 293 1.58 -9.69 21.47
N LEU A 294 1.16 -9.31 20.26
CA LEU A 294 1.94 -8.43 19.40
C LEU A 294 2.09 -7.04 20.02
N TYR A 295 1.01 -6.46 20.53
CA TYR A 295 1.02 -5.16 21.20
C TYR A 295 2.00 -5.14 22.37
N ARG A 296 1.91 -6.10 23.30
CA ARG A 296 2.81 -6.19 24.47
C ARG A 296 4.27 -6.39 24.06
N SER A 297 4.52 -7.25 23.07
CA SER A 297 5.88 -7.46 22.56
C SER A 297 6.47 -6.18 21.96
N LEU A 298 5.64 -5.39 21.28
CA LEU A 298 6.05 -4.11 20.70
C LEU A 298 6.32 -3.06 21.78
N GLU A 299 5.47 -2.94 22.80
CA GLU A 299 5.72 -2.07 23.96
C GLU A 299 7.06 -2.39 24.63
N ILE A 300 7.35 -3.68 24.84
CA ILE A 300 8.63 -4.13 25.42
C ILE A 300 9.80 -3.74 24.52
N ALA A 301 9.68 -3.93 23.20
CA ALA A 301 10.74 -3.60 22.24
C ALA A 301 11.04 -2.10 22.24
N VAL A 302 10.01 -1.26 22.21
CA VAL A 302 10.15 0.21 22.27
C VAL A 302 10.77 0.65 23.59
N LEU A 303 10.27 0.15 24.73
CA LEU A 303 10.79 0.50 26.06
C LEU A 303 12.26 0.09 26.26
N THR A 304 12.62 -1.13 25.84
CA THR A 304 13.99 -1.66 26.00
C THR A 304 15.00 -0.86 25.17
N LYS A 305 14.60 -0.37 24.00
CA LYS A 305 15.46 0.44 23.14
C LYS A 305 15.70 1.83 23.73
N SER A 306 14.67 2.42 24.34
CA SER A 306 14.79 3.70 25.05
C SER A 306 15.74 3.62 26.25
N THR A 307 15.66 2.56 27.06
CA THR A 307 16.54 2.39 28.22
C THR A 307 17.99 2.05 27.83
N GLY A 308 18.20 1.29 26.75
CA GLY A 308 19.55 1.02 26.23
C GLY A 308 20.28 2.28 25.77
N ARG A 309 19.56 3.26 25.21
CA ARG A 309 20.15 4.57 24.84
C ARG A 309 20.57 5.40 26.06
N GLU A 310 19.83 5.34 27.16
CA GLU A 310 20.18 6.08 28.39
C GLU A 310 21.43 5.52 29.08
N THR A 311 21.75 4.23 28.87
CA THR A 311 22.94 3.59 29.47
C THR A 311 24.22 3.75 28.64
N GLU A 312 24.14 4.23 27.40
CA GLU A 312 25.29 4.42 26.50
C GLU A 312 25.85 5.86 26.51
N PHE A 313 25.35 6.74 27.38
CA PHE A 313 25.85 8.10 27.59
C PHE A 313 26.48 8.30 28.97
#